data_AF-A0A1I6E1Z6-F1
#
_entry.id   AF-A0A1I6E1Z6-F1
#
_cell.length_a   1.000
_cell.length_b   1.000
_cell.length_c   1.000
_cell.angle_alpha   90.00
_cell.angle_beta   90.00
_cell.angle_gamma   90.00
#
_symmetry.space_group_name_H-M   'P 1'
#
loop_
_entity.id
_entity.type
_entity.pdbx_description
1 polymer ?
#
loop_
_entity_poly.entity_id
_entity_poly.type
_entity_poly.pdbx_seq_one_letter_code
_entity_poly.pdbx_strand_id
1 'polypeptide(L)'
;MSCWSICELQYLIDHYKTCGPTAVAKAMGRDVNSVSGMAGVLGIRRDREAEYSEDEVNFLRKNWGKMTVKAIARKLSRSVDSVEKKAKKLKLGPVYNPGYFNQSEIEKITGINHQTLKRYIEQGLIKATRSKTKKGRIKQITPKELERFLRENPDKWDARKAKSVIKAIRAKELEVEKTKVKRSEGVVKRKVPAMLRDRFMDFVVQVALDYSDRIAEARKGPEWFRSKLEQDQSRHPRERMRWTPAEDAALRRMFRENKLTYKEIGERLGRSAGAVNSRLAKIIIWGAQPVKKAR
;
A
#
# COMPACT_ATOMS: atom_id res chain seq x y z
N MET A 1 25.96 43.95 -0.93
CA MET A 1 25.29 43.46 -2.15
C MET A 1 26.37 43.08 -3.14
N SER A 2 26.47 41.81 -3.53
CA SER A 2 27.44 41.36 -4.55
C SER A 2 27.01 41.95 -5.89
N CYS A 3 27.82 42.85 -6.45
CA CYS A 3 27.60 43.37 -7.80
C CYS A 3 27.84 42.25 -8.81
N TRP A 4 27.02 42.20 -9.86
CA TRP A 4 27.22 41.28 -10.97
C TRP A 4 28.20 41.89 -11.96
N SER A 5 29.28 41.18 -12.29
CA SER A 5 30.19 41.61 -13.36
C SER A 5 29.60 41.32 -14.74
N ILE A 6 30.07 42.06 -15.75
CA ILE A 6 29.64 41.87 -17.14
C ILE A 6 29.92 40.43 -17.62
N CYS A 7 31.08 39.87 -17.25
CA CYS A 7 31.45 38.49 -17.59
C CYS A 7 30.51 37.45 -16.96
N GLU A 8 30.08 37.67 -15.71
CA GLU A 8 29.11 36.78 -15.03
C GLU A 8 27.72 36.88 -15.66
N LEU A 9 27.30 38.08 -16.09
CA LEU A 9 26.04 38.27 -16.80
C LEU A 9 26.07 37.59 -18.18
N GLN A 10 27.17 37.72 -18.92
CA GLN A 10 27.34 37.07 -20.22
C GLN A 10 27.32 35.54 -20.08
N TYR A 11 28.09 35.01 -19.14
CA TYR A 11 28.10 33.57 -18.84
C TYR A 11 26.70 33.05 -18.48
N LEU A 12 25.97 33.82 -17.67
CA LEU A 12 24.60 33.51 -17.30
C LEU A 12 23.67 33.47 -18.53
N ILE A 13 23.74 34.46 -19.42
CA ILE A 13 22.90 34.49 -20.64
C ILE A 13 23.16 33.26 -21.52
N ASP A 14 24.43 32.89 -21.72
CA ASP A 14 24.83 31.83 -22.64
C ASP A 14 24.50 30.42 -22.09
N HIS A 15 24.60 30.22 -20.77
CA HIS A 15 24.58 28.87 -20.18
C HIS A 15 23.30 28.56 -19.37
N TYR A 16 22.46 29.56 -19.07
CA TYR A 16 21.30 29.34 -18.18
C TYR A 16 20.23 28.43 -18.78
N LYS A 17 19.91 28.58 -20.08
CA LYS A 17 18.87 27.77 -20.73
C LYS A 17 19.29 26.29 -20.85
N THR A 18 20.55 26.05 -21.19
CA THR A 18 21.14 24.73 -21.43
C THR A 18 21.48 23.99 -20.13
N CYS A 19 22.29 24.58 -19.26
CA CYS A 19 22.80 23.95 -18.05
C CYS A 19 21.83 24.04 -16.86
N GLY A 20 20.95 25.04 -16.85
CA GLY A 20 20.01 25.28 -15.75
C GLY A 20 20.64 25.97 -14.53
N PRO A 21 19.80 26.45 -13.60
CA PRO A 21 20.23 27.36 -12.53
C PRO A 21 21.26 26.74 -11.57
N THR A 22 21.13 25.45 -11.26
CA THR A 22 22.01 24.75 -10.30
C THR A 22 23.43 24.56 -10.83
N ALA A 23 23.57 24.23 -12.11
CA ALA A 23 24.87 24.02 -12.75
C ALA A 23 25.62 25.35 -12.94
N VAL A 24 24.89 26.40 -13.37
CA VAL A 24 25.44 27.75 -13.55
C VAL A 24 25.86 28.36 -12.20
N ALA A 25 25.06 28.17 -11.15
CA ALA A 25 25.41 28.58 -9.79
C ALA A 25 26.70 27.92 -9.30
N LYS A 26 26.87 26.62 -9.55
CA LYS A 26 28.09 25.88 -9.20
C LYS A 26 29.31 26.38 -9.98
N ALA A 27 29.16 26.66 -11.28
CA ALA A 27 30.26 27.13 -12.13
C ALA A 27 30.75 28.53 -11.73
N MET A 28 29.85 29.41 -11.28
CA MET A 28 30.17 30.78 -10.87
C MET A 28 30.42 30.93 -9.36
N GLY A 29 30.34 29.84 -8.57
CA GLY A 29 30.47 29.89 -7.11
C GLY A 29 29.42 30.76 -6.41
N ARG A 30 28.22 30.90 -6.98
CA ARG A 30 27.13 31.73 -6.44
C ARG A 30 25.98 30.89 -5.89
N ASP A 31 25.17 31.53 -5.04
CA ASP A 31 23.92 30.94 -4.54
C ASP A 31 22.88 30.76 -5.67
N VAL A 32 22.18 29.62 -5.66
CA VAL A 32 21.20 29.25 -6.70
C VAL A 32 20.03 30.24 -6.76
N ASN A 33 19.61 30.81 -5.62
CA ASN A 33 18.53 31.79 -5.58
C ASN A 33 18.98 33.13 -6.16
N SER A 34 20.22 33.54 -5.90
CA SER A 34 20.83 34.75 -6.52
C SER A 34 20.86 34.65 -8.05
N VAL A 35 21.30 33.51 -8.58
CA VAL A 35 21.31 33.23 -10.03
C VAL A 35 19.90 33.22 -10.62
N SER A 36 18.93 32.59 -9.94
CA SER A 36 17.53 32.54 -10.38
C SER A 36 16.83 33.90 -10.30
N GLY A 37 17.22 34.73 -9.33
CA GLY A 37 16.79 36.12 -9.19
C GLY A 37 17.25 36.95 -10.37
N MET A 38 18.57 36.94 -10.65
CA MET A 38 19.15 37.68 -11.77
C MET A 38 18.63 37.19 -13.12
N ALA A 39 18.46 35.88 -13.31
CA ALA A 39 17.84 35.33 -14.52
C ALA A 39 16.38 35.82 -14.72
N GLY A 40 15.68 36.15 -13.63
CA GLY A 40 14.36 36.79 -13.69
C GLY A 40 14.43 38.22 -14.18
N VAL A 41 15.39 39.00 -13.67
CA VAL A 41 15.63 40.39 -14.10
C VAL A 41 16.01 40.44 -15.57
N LEU A 42 16.86 39.52 -16.03
CA LEU A 42 17.31 39.43 -17.42
C LEU A 42 16.27 38.79 -18.36
N GLY A 43 15.14 38.30 -17.86
CA GLY A 43 14.11 37.66 -18.69
C GLY A 43 14.52 36.33 -19.32
N ILE A 44 15.63 35.73 -18.90
CA ILE A 44 16.17 34.46 -19.44
C ILE A 44 15.65 33.22 -18.70
N ARG A 45 14.65 33.38 -17.82
CA ARG A 45 14.01 32.24 -17.14
C ARG A 45 13.49 31.24 -18.18
N ARG A 46 13.53 29.95 -17.82
CA ARG A 46 12.87 28.92 -18.63
C ARG A 46 11.39 29.25 -18.73
N ASP A 47 10.83 29.11 -19.93
CA ASP A 47 9.40 29.30 -20.15
C ASP A 47 8.61 28.42 -19.19
N ARG A 48 7.54 28.99 -18.62
CA ARG A 48 6.61 28.22 -17.79
C ARG A 48 6.04 27.10 -18.67
N GLU A 49 6.04 25.86 -18.17
CA GLU A 49 5.39 24.74 -18.88
C GLU A 49 3.97 25.17 -19.27
N ALA A 50 3.65 25.03 -20.57
CA ALA A 50 2.37 25.45 -21.12
C ALA A 50 1.20 24.83 -20.35
N GLU A 51 0.07 25.53 -20.25
CA GLU A 51 -1.10 24.96 -19.61
C GLU A 51 -1.56 23.69 -20.34
N TYR A 52 -2.22 22.80 -19.61
CA TYR A 52 -2.76 21.59 -20.22
C TYR A 52 -4.04 21.94 -20.97
N SER A 53 -4.10 21.63 -22.26
CA SER A 53 -5.33 21.72 -23.06
C SER A 53 -6.38 20.72 -22.54
N GLU A 54 -7.66 21.00 -22.78
CA GLU A 54 -8.76 20.11 -22.43
C GLU A 54 -8.61 18.73 -23.09
N ASP A 55 -8.09 18.69 -24.31
CA ASP A 55 -7.79 17.44 -25.01
C ASP A 55 -6.67 16.64 -24.33
N GLU A 56 -5.63 17.32 -23.85
CA GLU A 56 -4.55 16.68 -23.08
C GLU A 56 -5.07 16.14 -21.74
N VAL A 57 -5.98 16.88 -21.09
CA VAL A 57 -6.65 16.45 -19.84
C VAL A 57 -7.53 15.24 -20.09
N ASN A 58 -8.33 15.24 -21.16
CA ASN A 58 -9.20 14.14 -21.55
C ASN A 58 -8.38 12.91 -21.95
N PHE A 59 -7.30 13.11 -22.70
CA PHE A 59 -6.35 12.06 -23.04
C PHE A 59 -5.73 11.46 -21.78
N LEU A 60 -5.28 12.31 -20.84
CA LEU A 60 -4.72 11.88 -19.56
C LEU A 60 -5.74 11.06 -18.77
N ARG A 61 -6.98 11.54 -18.60
CA ARG A 61 -8.07 10.84 -17.90
C ARG A 61 -8.38 9.47 -18.52
N LYS A 62 -8.48 9.41 -19.86
CA LYS A 62 -8.84 8.18 -20.59
C LYS A 62 -7.77 7.09 -20.52
N ASN A 63 -6.49 7.50 -20.44
CA ASN A 63 -5.33 6.62 -20.51
C ASN A 63 -4.64 6.39 -19.15
N TRP A 64 -5.02 7.12 -18.10
CA TRP A 64 -4.50 6.92 -16.75
C TRP A 64 -4.75 5.49 -16.28
N GLY A 65 -3.69 4.79 -15.90
CA GLY A 65 -3.72 3.39 -15.49
C GLY A 65 -3.77 2.34 -16.60
N LYS A 66 -4.06 2.74 -17.85
CA LYS A 66 -3.92 1.86 -19.04
C LYS A 66 -2.52 1.93 -19.64
N MET A 67 -1.99 3.15 -19.74
CA MET A 67 -0.65 3.44 -20.24
C MET A 67 0.31 3.72 -19.09
N THR A 68 1.60 3.49 -19.32
CA THR A 68 2.62 3.95 -18.38
C THR A 68 2.72 5.48 -18.43
N VAL A 69 3.02 6.12 -17.29
CA VAL A 69 3.19 7.58 -17.24
C VAL A 69 4.24 8.04 -18.25
N LYS A 70 5.33 7.28 -18.43
CA LYS A 70 6.35 7.53 -19.46
C LYS A 70 5.78 7.51 -20.89
N ALA A 71 4.85 6.61 -21.19
CA ALA A 71 4.21 6.57 -22.51
C ALA A 71 3.22 7.72 -22.71
N ILE A 72 2.48 8.12 -21.67
CA ILE A 72 1.60 9.30 -21.70
C ILE A 72 2.43 10.57 -21.91
N ALA A 73 3.51 10.73 -21.15
CA ALA A 73 4.44 11.86 -21.25
C ALA A 73 5.00 12.02 -22.68
N ARG A 74 5.45 10.92 -23.31
CA ARG A 74 5.90 10.94 -24.71
C ARG A 74 4.82 11.33 -25.70
N LYS A 75 3.57 10.87 -25.50
CA LYS A 75 2.46 11.21 -26.41
C LYS A 75 2.00 12.66 -26.27
N LEU A 76 2.08 13.23 -25.06
CA LEU A 76 1.77 14.63 -24.79
C LEU A 76 2.97 15.55 -25.02
N SER A 77 4.14 15.00 -25.40
CA SER A 77 5.41 15.75 -25.47
C SER A 77 5.72 16.55 -24.19
N ARG A 78 5.34 16.00 -23.02
CA ARG A 78 5.55 16.61 -21.69
C ARG A 78 6.55 15.83 -20.87
N SER A 79 7.09 16.48 -19.83
CA SER A 79 7.91 15.80 -18.83
C SER A 79 7.05 14.82 -18.00
N VAL A 80 7.65 13.72 -17.54
CA VAL A 80 6.98 12.74 -16.67
C VAL A 80 6.48 13.39 -15.37
N ASP A 81 7.26 14.34 -14.85
CA ASP A 81 6.92 15.07 -13.62
C ASP A 81 5.72 16.01 -13.81
N SER A 82 5.62 16.70 -14.95
CA SER A 82 4.46 17.53 -15.29
C SER A 82 3.17 16.72 -15.33
N VAL A 83 3.21 15.54 -15.99
CA VAL A 83 2.08 14.62 -16.06
C VAL A 83 1.66 14.11 -14.68
N GLU A 84 2.62 13.76 -13.80
CA GLU A 84 2.33 13.34 -12.43
C GLU A 84 1.70 14.49 -11.61
N LYS A 85 2.25 15.71 -11.71
CA LYS A 85 1.71 16.91 -11.04
C LYS A 85 0.28 17.21 -11.49
N LYS A 86 0.03 17.19 -12.80
CA LYS A 86 -1.32 17.40 -13.34
C LYS A 86 -2.28 16.30 -12.89
N ALA A 87 -1.87 15.04 -12.91
CA ALA A 87 -2.69 13.93 -12.44
C ALA A 87 -3.03 14.03 -10.93
N LYS A 88 -2.08 14.48 -10.09
CA LYS A 88 -2.33 14.78 -8.68
C LYS A 88 -3.34 15.93 -8.52
N LYS A 89 -3.18 17.02 -9.28
CA LYS A 89 -4.12 18.16 -9.28
C LYS A 89 -5.53 17.73 -9.71
N LEU A 90 -5.62 16.82 -10.68
CA LEU A 90 -6.87 16.22 -11.15
C LEU A 90 -7.41 15.09 -10.27
N LYS A 91 -6.70 14.73 -9.18
CA LYS A 91 -7.05 13.64 -8.26
C LYS A 91 -7.31 12.30 -8.97
N LEU A 92 -6.55 11.99 -10.03
CA LEU A 92 -6.71 10.74 -10.80
C LEU A 92 -6.28 9.48 -10.03
N GLY A 93 -5.66 9.65 -8.86
CA GLY A 93 -5.25 8.54 -7.99
C GLY A 93 -4.05 7.75 -8.53
N PRO A 94 -3.75 6.58 -7.96
CA PRO A 94 -2.64 5.74 -8.40
C PRO A 94 -2.85 5.21 -9.82
N VAL A 95 -1.75 4.86 -10.49
CA VAL A 95 -1.76 4.26 -11.84
C VAL A 95 -2.34 2.85 -11.83
N TYR A 96 -2.22 2.12 -10.72
CA TYR A 96 -2.82 0.80 -10.58
C TYR A 96 -4.32 0.89 -10.23
N ASN A 97 -5.06 -0.21 -10.38
CA ASN A 97 -6.51 -0.20 -10.13
C ASN A 97 -6.78 0.11 -8.64
N PRO A 98 -7.42 1.24 -8.29
CA PRO A 98 -7.68 1.61 -6.90
C PRO A 98 -8.69 0.68 -6.22
N GLY A 99 -9.56 0.02 -6.98
CA GLY A 99 -10.55 -0.95 -6.49
C GLY A 99 -9.95 -2.31 -6.15
N TYR A 100 -8.66 -2.55 -6.39
CA TYR A 100 -7.98 -3.78 -5.97
C TYR A 100 -7.03 -3.49 -4.80
N PHE A 101 -6.71 -4.53 -4.04
CA PHE A 101 -5.79 -4.45 -2.92
C PHE A 101 -4.35 -4.67 -3.37
N ASN A 102 -3.43 -3.89 -2.82
CA ASN A 102 -2.00 -4.23 -2.87
C ASN A 102 -1.58 -5.02 -1.61
N GLN A 103 -0.41 -5.65 -1.64
CA GLN A 103 0.06 -6.50 -0.54
C GLN A 103 0.20 -5.74 0.79
N SER A 104 0.66 -4.48 0.74
CA SER A 104 0.83 -3.65 1.94
C SER A 104 -0.50 -3.20 2.55
N GLU A 105 -1.52 -2.96 1.72
CA GLU A 105 -2.89 -2.69 2.16
C GLU A 105 -3.46 -3.93 2.86
N ILE A 106 -3.30 -5.12 2.28
CA ILE A 106 -3.74 -6.36 2.91
C ILE A 106 -3.03 -6.57 4.25
N GLU A 107 -1.71 -6.39 4.30
CA GLU A 107 -0.96 -6.49 5.55
C GLU A 107 -1.48 -5.55 6.63
N LYS A 108 -1.79 -4.30 6.30
CA LYS A 108 -2.39 -3.35 7.25
C LYS A 108 -3.77 -3.76 7.73
N ILE A 109 -4.56 -4.36 6.85
CA ILE A 109 -5.96 -4.69 7.11
C ILE A 109 -6.11 -6.04 7.82
N THR A 110 -5.30 -7.04 7.47
CA THR A 110 -5.40 -8.42 7.96
C THR A 110 -4.33 -8.77 8.98
N GLY A 111 -3.24 -7.99 9.06
CA GLY A 111 -2.06 -8.30 9.86
C GLY A 111 -1.19 -9.42 9.28
N ILE A 112 -1.47 -9.92 8.07
CA ILE A 112 -0.66 -10.93 7.41
C ILE A 112 0.55 -10.24 6.75
N ASN A 113 1.76 -10.65 7.11
CA ASN A 113 2.99 -10.07 6.55
C ASN A 113 3.02 -10.18 5.01
N HIS A 114 3.44 -9.11 4.31
CA HIS A 114 3.48 -9.10 2.85
C HIS A 114 4.38 -10.18 2.22
N GLN A 115 5.44 -10.63 2.90
CA GLN A 115 6.27 -11.76 2.45
C GLN A 115 5.51 -13.09 2.55
N THR A 116 4.69 -13.25 3.59
CA THR A 116 3.79 -14.42 3.72
C THR A 116 2.73 -14.40 2.62
N LEU A 117 2.14 -13.24 2.32
CA LEU A 117 1.22 -13.08 1.19
C LEU A 117 1.91 -13.38 -0.15
N LYS A 118 3.15 -12.93 -0.33
CA LYS A 118 3.95 -13.24 -1.53
C LYS A 118 4.09 -14.76 -1.71
N ARG A 119 4.41 -15.48 -0.63
CA ARG A 119 4.48 -16.95 -0.62
C ARG A 119 3.13 -17.60 -0.93
N TYR A 120 2.03 -17.11 -0.38
CA TYR A 120 0.69 -17.64 -0.69
C TYR A 120 0.29 -17.44 -2.16
N ILE A 121 0.69 -16.33 -2.77
CA ILE A 121 0.50 -16.10 -4.20
C ILE A 121 1.37 -17.07 -5.03
N GLU A 122 2.60 -17.31 -4.61
CA GLU A 122 3.53 -18.24 -5.29
C GLU A 122 3.07 -19.70 -5.16
N GLN A 123 2.46 -20.07 -4.03
CA GLN A 123 1.84 -21.37 -3.82
C GLN A 123 0.47 -21.52 -4.51
N GLY A 124 -0.05 -20.46 -5.14
CA GLY A 124 -1.34 -20.49 -5.83
C GLY A 124 -2.58 -20.42 -4.92
N LEU A 125 -2.40 -20.20 -3.61
CA LEU A 125 -3.51 -20.04 -2.65
C LEU A 125 -4.32 -18.76 -2.89
N ILE A 126 -3.66 -17.71 -3.40
CA ILE A 126 -4.28 -16.43 -3.73
C ILE A 126 -3.93 -16.05 -5.17
N LYS A 127 -4.94 -15.86 -6.01
CA LYS A 127 -4.77 -15.36 -7.38
C LYS A 127 -4.50 -13.86 -7.34
N ALA A 128 -3.42 -13.43 -7.99
CA ALA A 128 -3.07 -12.02 -8.07
C ALA A 128 -2.89 -11.56 -9.51
N THR A 129 -3.45 -10.40 -9.82
CA THR A 129 -3.30 -9.72 -11.10
C THR A 129 -2.08 -8.80 -11.06
N ARG A 130 -1.30 -8.74 -12.13
CA ARG A 130 -0.14 -7.85 -12.22
C ARG A 130 -0.57 -6.48 -12.76
N SER A 131 -0.10 -5.41 -12.13
CA SER A 131 -0.36 -4.02 -12.56
C SER A 131 0.93 -3.22 -12.69
N LYS A 132 0.92 -2.20 -13.56
CA LYS A 132 2.10 -1.39 -13.88
C LYS A 132 2.24 -0.23 -12.90
N THR A 133 3.46 0.04 -12.45
CA THR A 133 3.83 1.17 -11.58
C THR A 133 5.13 1.82 -12.09
N LYS A 134 5.54 2.94 -11.49
CA LYS A 134 6.81 3.62 -11.82
C LYS A 134 8.03 2.74 -11.53
N LYS A 135 8.03 2.02 -10.40
CA LYS A 135 9.15 1.18 -9.93
C LYS A 135 9.14 -0.24 -10.51
N GLY A 136 8.20 -0.57 -11.39
CA GLY A 136 8.05 -1.91 -11.96
C GLY A 136 6.61 -2.40 -11.88
N ARG A 137 6.42 -3.68 -11.56
CA ARG A 137 5.08 -4.30 -11.50
C ARG A 137 4.69 -4.56 -10.06
N ILE A 138 3.43 -4.32 -9.73
CA ILE A 138 2.84 -4.66 -8.44
C ILE A 138 1.83 -5.80 -8.61
N LYS A 139 1.75 -6.70 -7.63
CA LYS A 139 0.70 -7.72 -7.55
C LYS A 139 -0.51 -7.12 -6.83
N GLN A 140 -1.69 -7.20 -7.46
CA GLN A 140 -2.97 -6.75 -6.92
C GLN A 140 -3.93 -7.93 -6.76
N ILE A 141 -4.74 -7.90 -5.71
CA ILE A 141 -5.72 -8.93 -5.39
C ILE A 141 -7.11 -8.30 -5.44
N THR A 142 -8.07 -8.98 -6.07
CA THR A 142 -9.44 -8.48 -6.17
C THR A 142 -10.15 -8.61 -4.82
N PRO A 143 -11.14 -7.76 -4.51
CA PRO A 143 -11.87 -7.87 -3.23
C PRO A 143 -12.50 -9.24 -3.02
N LYS A 144 -13.13 -9.79 -4.07
CA LYS A 144 -13.74 -11.14 -4.07
C LYS A 144 -12.72 -12.25 -3.81
N GLU A 145 -11.54 -12.12 -4.40
CA GLU A 145 -10.46 -13.10 -4.21
C GLU A 145 -9.95 -13.10 -2.78
N LEU A 146 -9.77 -11.90 -2.18
CA LEU A 146 -9.37 -11.76 -0.80
C LEU A 146 -10.41 -12.35 0.15
N GLU A 147 -11.69 -12.08 -0.09
CA GLU A 147 -12.79 -12.66 0.69
C GLU A 147 -12.80 -14.19 0.59
N ARG A 148 -12.68 -14.74 -0.63
CA ARG A 148 -12.60 -16.19 -0.84
C ARG A 148 -11.45 -16.80 -0.05
N PHE A 149 -10.25 -16.22 -0.15
CA PHE A 149 -9.08 -16.69 0.59
C PHE A 149 -9.30 -16.71 2.10
N LEU A 150 -9.84 -15.63 2.68
CA LEU A 150 -10.06 -15.51 4.12
C LEU A 150 -11.09 -16.54 4.63
N ARG A 151 -12.12 -16.81 3.82
CA ARG A 151 -13.15 -17.80 4.14
C ARG A 151 -12.64 -19.24 4.06
N GLU A 152 -11.87 -19.58 3.02
CA GLU A 152 -11.38 -20.94 2.77
C GLU A 152 -10.15 -21.30 3.62
N ASN A 153 -9.41 -20.31 4.14
CA ASN A 153 -8.14 -20.53 4.84
C ASN A 153 -8.12 -19.88 6.24
N PRO A 154 -9.03 -20.26 7.16
CA PRO A 154 -9.13 -19.64 8.49
C PRO A 154 -7.89 -19.88 9.38
N ASP A 155 -7.02 -20.83 9.06
CA ASP A 155 -5.78 -21.11 9.77
C ASP A 155 -4.64 -20.14 9.41
N LYS A 156 -4.71 -19.46 8.26
CA LYS A 156 -3.64 -18.61 7.72
C LYS A 156 -3.67 -17.17 8.22
N TRP A 157 -4.70 -16.78 8.97
CA TRP A 157 -4.88 -15.41 9.46
C TRP A 157 -5.59 -15.38 10.81
N ASP A 158 -5.52 -14.22 11.47
CA ASP A 158 -6.08 -14.00 12.81
C ASP A 158 -7.10 -12.86 12.75
N ALA A 159 -8.37 -13.18 13.03
CA ALA A 159 -9.46 -12.22 12.95
C ALA A 159 -9.36 -11.08 13.95
N ARG A 160 -8.65 -11.27 15.08
CA ARG A 160 -8.43 -10.22 16.08
C ARG A 160 -7.62 -9.05 15.53
N LYS A 161 -6.73 -9.34 14.57
CA LYS A 161 -5.90 -8.33 13.88
C LYS A 161 -6.62 -7.69 12.69
N ALA A 162 -7.73 -8.29 12.24
CA ALA A 162 -8.38 -7.99 10.98
C ALA A 162 -9.76 -7.33 11.12
N LYS A 163 -9.99 -6.55 12.19
CA LYS A 163 -11.31 -5.98 12.55
C LYS A 163 -11.97 -5.20 11.41
N SER A 164 -11.20 -4.47 10.60
CA SER A 164 -11.70 -3.63 9.52
C SER A 164 -11.74 -4.30 8.14
N VAL A 165 -11.44 -5.60 8.03
CA VAL A 165 -11.25 -6.26 6.72
C VAL A 165 -12.52 -6.24 5.87
N ILE A 166 -13.67 -6.57 6.46
CA ILE A 166 -14.96 -6.59 5.78
C ILE A 166 -15.32 -5.19 5.27
N LYS A 167 -15.11 -4.16 6.09
CA LYS A 167 -15.33 -2.76 5.71
C LYS A 167 -14.45 -2.36 4.53
N ALA A 168 -13.17 -2.77 4.54
CA ALA A 168 -12.24 -2.46 3.47
C ALA A 168 -12.59 -3.18 2.15
N ILE A 169 -13.01 -4.45 2.21
CA ILE A 169 -13.44 -5.22 1.03
C ILE A 169 -14.62 -4.51 0.36
N ARG A 170 -15.66 -4.18 1.11
CA ARG A 170 -16.84 -3.46 0.59
C ARG A 170 -16.49 -2.09 0.02
N ALA A 171 -15.58 -1.35 0.66
CA ALA A 171 -15.14 -0.06 0.14
C ALA A 171 -14.48 -0.20 -1.24
N LYS A 172 -13.66 -1.24 -1.43
CA LYS A 172 -13.02 -1.52 -2.72
C LYS A 172 -14.03 -1.99 -3.78
N GLU A 173 -15.04 -2.77 -3.41
CA GLU A 173 -16.13 -3.18 -4.32
C GLU A 173 -16.93 -1.98 -4.84
N LEU A 174 -17.26 -1.04 -3.95
CA LEU A 174 -17.95 0.21 -4.32
C LEU A 174 -17.13 1.02 -5.33
N GLU A 175 -15.80 1.08 -5.19
CA GLU A 175 -14.93 1.76 -6.15
C GLU A 175 -14.94 1.10 -7.54
N VAL A 176 -15.03 -0.24 -7.60
CA VAL A 176 -15.19 -0.96 -8.87
C VAL A 176 -16.55 -0.63 -9.50
N GLU A 177 -17.61 -0.51 -8.70
CA GLU A 177 -18.97 -0.23 -9.17
C GLU A 177 -19.16 1.21 -9.65
N LYS A 178 -18.61 2.20 -8.93
CA LYS A 178 -18.55 3.61 -9.39
C LYS A 178 -17.92 3.74 -10.78
N THR A 179 -16.95 2.88 -11.09
CA THR A 179 -16.28 2.85 -12.39
C THR A 179 -17.22 2.33 -13.50
N LYS A 180 -18.20 1.48 -13.16
CA LYS A 180 -19.21 0.95 -14.10
C LYS A 180 -20.39 1.89 -14.32
N VAL A 181 -20.89 2.54 -13.26
CA VAL A 181 -22.14 3.35 -13.27
C VAL A 181 -22.00 4.67 -14.03
N LYS A 182 -20.79 5.19 -14.26
CA LYS A 182 -20.55 6.40 -15.08
C LYS A 182 -20.94 6.28 -16.57
N ARG A 183 -21.65 5.22 -16.97
CA ARG A 183 -22.07 4.93 -18.35
C ARG A 183 -23.56 5.14 -18.63
N SER A 184 -24.37 5.49 -17.64
CA SER A 184 -25.80 5.79 -17.83
C SER A 184 -26.08 7.25 -17.46
N GLU A 185 -25.84 8.16 -18.40
CA GLU A 185 -26.23 9.57 -18.24
C GLU A 185 -27.68 9.76 -18.68
N GLY A 186 -28.45 10.46 -17.84
CA GLY A 186 -29.84 10.85 -18.12
C GLY A 186 -30.77 10.69 -16.92
N VAL A 187 -30.48 11.30 -15.76
CA VAL A 187 -31.44 11.34 -14.65
C VAL A 187 -32.51 12.40 -14.99
N VAL A 188 -33.63 11.93 -15.55
CA VAL A 188 -34.81 12.79 -15.76
C VAL A 188 -35.46 13.04 -14.40
N LYS A 189 -35.46 14.30 -13.95
CA LYS A 189 -36.17 14.71 -12.73
C LYS A 189 -37.68 14.63 -12.98
N ARG A 190 -38.35 13.60 -12.44
CA ARG A 190 -39.82 13.48 -12.47
C ARG A 190 -40.39 14.04 -11.16
N LYS A 191 -41.49 14.79 -11.23
CA LYS A 191 -42.25 15.24 -10.06
C LYS A 191 -43.28 14.17 -9.68
N VAL A 192 -43.47 13.95 -8.38
CA VAL A 192 -44.51 13.04 -7.87
C VAL A 192 -45.87 13.72 -8.02
N PRO A 193 -46.87 13.08 -8.67
CA PRO A 193 -48.23 13.60 -8.76
C PRO A 193 -48.84 13.85 -7.37
N ALA A 194 -49.64 14.92 -7.22
CA ALA A 194 -50.20 15.35 -5.94
C ALA A 194 -50.99 14.24 -5.21
N MET A 195 -51.74 13.44 -5.97
CA MET A 195 -52.60 12.35 -5.49
C MET A 195 -51.83 11.14 -4.94
N LEU A 196 -50.55 11.04 -5.27
CA LEU A 196 -49.68 9.95 -4.83
C LEU A 196 -48.78 10.35 -3.66
N ARG A 197 -48.82 11.61 -3.20
CA ARG A 197 -47.89 12.11 -2.18
C ARG A 197 -47.92 11.30 -0.91
N ASP A 198 -49.10 11.03 -0.36
CA ASP A 198 -49.22 10.35 0.94
C ASP A 198 -48.76 8.88 0.84
N ARG A 199 -49.28 8.14 -0.13
CA ARG A 199 -48.84 6.75 -0.41
C ARG A 199 -47.35 6.66 -0.75
N PHE A 200 -46.82 7.66 -1.45
CA PHE A 200 -45.40 7.74 -1.77
C PHE A 200 -44.56 8.03 -0.53
N MET A 201 -45.02 8.89 0.40
CA MET A 201 -44.32 9.14 1.65
C MET A 201 -44.29 7.89 2.54
N ASP A 202 -45.40 7.16 2.65
CA ASP A 202 -45.44 5.88 3.35
C ASP A 202 -44.45 4.88 2.74
N PHE A 203 -44.43 4.78 1.41
CA PHE A 203 -43.48 3.96 0.68
C PHE A 203 -42.02 4.38 0.95
N VAL A 204 -41.72 5.68 0.93
CA VAL A 204 -40.37 6.19 1.20
C VAL A 204 -39.95 5.88 2.63
N VAL A 205 -40.85 6.03 3.61
CA VAL A 205 -40.57 5.68 5.01
C VAL A 205 -40.29 4.18 5.15
N GLN A 206 -41.11 3.34 4.53
CA GLN A 206 -40.90 1.88 4.53
C GLN A 206 -39.55 1.50 3.88
N VAL A 207 -39.24 2.08 2.72
CA VAL A 207 -37.94 1.87 2.05
C VAL A 207 -36.78 2.35 2.92
N ALA A 208 -36.93 3.48 3.61
CA ALA A 208 -35.90 4.00 4.50
C ALA A 208 -35.65 3.09 5.73
N LEU A 209 -36.72 2.53 6.32
CA LEU A 209 -36.62 1.57 7.42
C LEU A 209 -35.96 0.26 6.96
N ASP A 210 -36.43 -0.34 5.87
CA ASP A 210 -35.83 -1.55 5.27
C ASP A 210 -34.37 -1.30 4.86
N TYR A 211 -34.05 -0.12 4.34
CA TYR A 211 -32.67 0.26 4.04
C TYR A 211 -31.81 0.38 5.31
N SER A 212 -32.33 0.97 6.37
CA SER A 212 -31.66 1.06 7.68
C SER A 212 -31.36 -0.33 8.24
N ASP A 213 -32.34 -1.23 8.21
CA ASP A 213 -32.21 -2.61 8.70
C ASP A 213 -31.17 -3.39 7.90
N ARG A 214 -31.18 -3.26 6.57
CA ARG A 214 -30.15 -3.85 5.69
C ARG A 214 -28.76 -3.32 5.99
N ILE A 215 -28.61 -2.01 6.26
CA ILE A 215 -27.32 -1.44 6.66
C ILE A 215 -26.89 -1.99 8.02
N ALA A 216 -27.80 -2.06 8.99
CA ALA A 216 -27.51 -2.56 10.32
C ALA A 216 -27.03 -4.02 10.26
N GLU A 217 -27.71 -4.87 9.48
CA GLU A 217 -27.30 -6.25 9.27
C GLU A 217 -25.97 -6.33 8.51
N ALA A 218 -25.78 -5.51 7.47
CA ALA A 218 -24.50 -5.44 6.78
C ALA A 218 -23.37 -5.05 7.73
N ARG A 219 -23.57 -4.10 8.67
CA ARG A 219 -22.56 -3.66 9.64
C ARG A 219 -22.05 -4.79 10.54
N LYS A 220 -22.90 -5.78 10.86
CA LYS A 220 -22.50 -6.98 11.62
C LYS A 220 -21.49 -7.86 10.88
N GLY A 221 -21.30 -7.66 9.57
CA GLY A 221 -20.39 -8.45 8.74
C GLY A 221 -20.95 -9.83 8.39
N PRO A 222 -20.29 -10.61 7.51
CA PRO A 222 -20.76 -11.95 7.14
C PRO A 222 -20.59 -12.95 8.29
N GLU A 223 -21.49 -13.93 8.37
CA GLU A 223 -21.56 -14.90 9.46
C GLU A 223 -20.23 -15.66 9.67
N TRP A 224 -19.62 -16.15 8.59
CA TRP A 224 -18.33 -16.85 8.64
C TRP A 224 -17.23 -16.03 9.35
N PHE A 225 -17.25 -14.71 9.22
CA PHE A 225 -16.27 -13.83 9.85
C PHE A 225 -16.56 -13.68 11.34
N ARG A 226 -17.83 -13.61 11.74
CA ARG A 226 -18.24 -13.52 13.15
C ARG A 226 -17.86 -14.79 13.90
N SER A 227 -18.21 -15.96 13.37
CA SER A 227 -17.87 -17.26 13.97
C SER A 227 -16.35 -17.42 14.09
N LYS A 228 -15.60 -16.99 13.07
CA LYS A 228 -14.14 -17.01 13.11
C LYS A 228 -13.56 -16.06 14.16
N LEU A 229 -14.11 -14.86 14.28
CA LEU A 229 -13.67 -13.88 15.29
C LEU A 229 -13.89 -14.41 16.71
N GLU A 230 -15.04 -15.02 16.98
CA GLU A 230 -15.35 -15.66 18.26
C GLU A 230 -14.37 -16.79 18.58
N GLN A 231 -14.10 -17.67 17.60
CA GLN A 231 -13.09 -18.73 17.74
C GLN A 231 -11.68 -18.17 18.00
N ASP A 232 -11.28 -17.07 17.36
CA ASP A 232 -9.96 -16.48 17.58
C ASP A 232 -9.88 -15.73 18.92
N GLN A 233 -11.00 -15.20 19.43
CA GLN A 233 -11.09 -14.58 20.75
C GLN A 233 -10.99 -15.63 21.87
N SER A 234 -11.60 -16.80 21.71
CA SER A 234 -11.51 -17.90 22.68
C SER A 234 -10.14 -18.59 22.71
N ARG A 235 -9.31 -18.41 21.67
CA ARG A 235 -7.92 -18.90 21.67
C ARG A 235 -7.07 -18.16 22.70
N HIS A 236 -6.74 -18.85 23.78
CA HIS A 236 -5.74 -18.40 24.74
C HIS A 236 -4.40 -18.09 24.04
N PRO A 237 -3.72 -16.99 24.41
CA PRO A 237 -2.36 -16.73 23.93
C PRO A 237 -1.48 -17.95 24.20
N ARG A 238 -0.68 -18.38 23.22
CA ARG A 238 0.32 -19.41 23.47
C ARG A 238 1.26 -18.90 24.55
N GLU A 239 1.23 -19.52 25.72
CA GLU A 239 2.19 -19.21 26.77
C GLU A 239 3.60 -19.47 26.23
N ARG A 240 4.46 -18.46 26.36
CA ARG A 240 5.87 -18.64 26.02
C ARG A 240 6.46 -19.55 27.09
N MET A 241 6.58 -20.83 26.77
CA MET A 241 7.20 -21.82 27.63
C MET A 241 8.66 -21.38 27.86
N ARG A 242 8.91 -20.78 29.04
CA ARG A 242 10.23 -20.26 29.40
C ARG A 242 11.19 -21.45 29.55
N TRP A 243 12.46 -21.24 29.21
CA TRP A 243 13.49 -22.22 29.51
C TRP A 243 13.83 -22.13 30.99
N THR A 244 13.78 -23.25 31.69
CA THR A 244 14.18 -23.36 33.09
C THR A 244 15.68 -23.58 33.22
N PRO A 245 16.31 -23.21 34.35
CA PRO A 245 17.72 -23.52 34.59
C PRO A 245 18.05 -25.02 34.50
N ALA A 246 17.10 -25.89 34.87
CA ALA A 246 17.23 -27.34 34.77
C ALA A 246 17.24 -27.82 33.30
N GLU A 247 16.32 -27.31 32.46
CA GLU A 247 16.33 -27.58 31.02
C GLU A 247 17.61 -27.07 30.35
N ASP A 248 18.13 -25.91 30.76
CA ASP A 248 19.41 -25.40 30.25
C ASP A 248 20.59 -26.29 30.65
N ALA A 249 20.58 -26.83 31.87
CA ALA A 249 21.62 -27.77 32.32
C ALA A 249 21.55 -29.09 31.53
N ALA A 250 20.34 -29.62 31.33
CA ALA A 250 20.10 -30.80 30.50
C ALA A 250 20.53 -30.56 29.04
N LEU A 251 20.23 -29.38 28.50
CA LEU A 251 20.61 -28.97 27.14
C LEU A 251 22.13 -28.85 26.98
N ARG A 252 22.83 -28.26 27.97
CA ARG A 252 24.30 -28.22 27.99
C ARG A 252 24.91 -29.62 28.01
N ARG A 253 24.37 -30.52 28.83
CA ARG A 253 24.85 -31.90 28.93
C ARG A 253 24.68 -32.64 27.60
N MET A 254 23.46 -32.66 27.06
CA MET A 254 23.15 -33.36 25.80
C MET A 254 23.93 -32.80 24.61
N PHE A 255 24.15 -31.48 24.56
CA PHE A 255 24.94 -30.85 23.50
C PHE A 255 26.44 -31.17 23.62
N ARG A 256 27.01 -31.18 24.84
CA ARG A 256 28.42 -31.55 25.06
C ARG A 256 28.71 -33.00 24.73
N GLU A 257 27.75 -33.88 24.97
CA GLU A 257 27.85 -35.29 24.59
C GLU A 257 27.91 -35.47 23.06
N ASN A 258 27.42 -34.49 22.27
CA ASN A 258 27.45 -34.44 20.80
C ASN A 258 26.93 -35.70 20.07
N LYS A 259 26.11 -36.49 20.75
CA LYS A 259 25.53 -37.74 20.22
C LYS A 259 24.13 -37.58 19.63
N LEU A 260 23.49 -36.43 19.86
CA LEU A 260 22.09 -36.20 19.54
C LEU A 260 21.96 -35.01 18.59
N THR A 261 21.12 -35.16 17.59
CA THR A 261 20.70 -34.07 16.71
C THR A 261 19.80 -33.10 17.47
N TYR A 262 19.68 -31.85 16.97
CA TYR A 262 18.78 -30.86 17.58
C TYR A 262 17.31 -31.30 17.59
N LYS A 263 16.94 -32.20 16.67
CA LYS A 263 15.60 -32.80 16.62
C LYS A 263 15.38 -33.74 17.81
N GLU A 264 16.30 -34.66 18.05
CA GLU A 264 16.24 -35.64 19.14
C GLU A 264 16.36 -34.98 20.52
N ILE A 265 17.21 -33.95 20.65
CA ILE A 265 17.29 -33.13 21.87
C ILE A 265 15.95 -32.43 22.14
N GLY A 266 15.32 -31.91 21.08
CA GLY A 266 13.99 -31.31 21.16
C GLY A 266 12.93 -32.30 21.64
N GLU A 267 12.89 -33.49 21.05
CA GLU A 267 11.95 -34.56 21.42
C GLU A 267 12.10 -34.96 22.90
N ARG A 268 13.33 -35.12 23.40
CA ARG A 268 13.60 -35.43 24.83
C ARG A 268 13.17 -34.33 25.79
N LEU A 269 13.21 -33.07 25.37
CA LEU A 269 12.84 -31.90 26.19
C LEU A 269 11.40 -31.43 25.95
N GLY A 270 10.64 -32.10 25.07
CA GLY A 270 9.31 -31.65 24.66
C GLY A 270 9.31 -30.30 23.92
N ARG A 271 10.41 -29.97 23.22
CA ARG A 271 10.61 -28.71 22.49
C ARG A 271 10.84 -28.96 21.00
N SER A 272 10.60 -27.95 20.16
CA SER A 272 10.97 -28.04 18.74
C SER A 272 12.48 -27.88 18.54
N ALA A 273 13.02 -28.49 17.47
CA ALA A 273 14.43 -28.37 17.10
C ALA A 273 14.88 -26.89 16.93
N GLY A 274 13.99 -26.04 16.41
CA GLY A 274 14.24 -24.60 16.28
C GLY A 274 14.31 -23.87 17.63
N ALA A 275 13.53 -24.31 18.63
CA ALA A 275 13.60 -23.77 19.99
C ALA A 275 14.93 -24.15 20.66
N VAL A 276 15.41 -25.38 20.46
CA VAL A 276 16.72 -25.85 20.91
C VAL A 276 17.84 -25.01 20.29
N ASN A 277 17.86 -24.88 18.97
CA ASN A 277 18.87 -24.07 18.26
C ASN A 277 18.89 -22.61 18.74
N SER A 278 17.70 -21.99 18.85
CA SER A 278 17.55 -20.62 19.33
C SER A 278 17.99 -20.43 20.78
N ARG A 279 17.90 -21.49 21.62
CA ARG A 279 18.36 -21.46 23.01
C ARG A 279 19.86 -21.64 23.11
N LEU A 280 20.43 -22.62 22.40
CA LEU A 280 21.88 -22.88 22.33
C LEU A 280 22.66 -21.64 21.91
N ALA A 281 22.12 -20.85 20.96
CA ALA A 281 22.73 -19.59 20.53
C ALA A 281 22.81 -18.51 21.63
N LYS A 282 22.10 -18.66 22.75
CA LYS A 282 22.00 -17.67 23.84
C LYS A 282 22.64 -18.14 25.15
N ILE A 283 22.71 -19.45 25.39
CA ILE A 283 23.29 -19.99 26.62
C ILE A 283 24.79 -20.16 26.47
N ILE A 284 25.54 -19.91 27.53
CA ILE A 284 26.98 -20.17 27.57
C ILE A 284 27.18 -21.69 27.73
N ILE A 285 27.76 -22.32 26.71
CA ILE A 285 27.97 -23.77 26.67
C ILE A 285 29.34 -24.15 27.28
N TRP A 286 30.38 -23.39 26.94
CA TRP A 286 31.77 -23.67 27.27
C TRP A 286 32.40 -22.49 28.02
N GLY A 287 32.04 -22.26 29.28
CA GLY A 287 32.78 -21.45 30.26
C GLY A 287 33.22 -20.01 29.91
N ALA A 288 32.98 -19.49 28.71
CA ALA A 288 33.51 -18.24 28.20
C ALA A 288 32.37 -17.39 27.62
N GLN A 289 32.37 -16.12 28.01
CA GLN A 289 31.33 -15.14 27.67
C GLN A 289 31.21 -14.95 26.14
N PRO A 290 29.99 -14.71 25.62
CA PRO A 290 29.83 -14.43 24.20
C PRO A 290 30.50 -13.08 23.88
N VAL A 291 31.40 -13.10 22.90
CA VAL A 291 31.98 -11.88 22.32
C VAL A 291 30.83 -11.05 21.75
N LYS A 292 30.61 -9.86 22.31
CA LYS A 292 29.63 -8.90 21.79
C LYS A 292 29.98 -8.62 20.33
N LYS A 293 29.05 -8.87 19.40
CA LYS A 293 29.18 -8.36 18.03
C LYS A 293 29.22 -6.83 18.10
N ALA A 294 30.33 -6.25 17.65
CA ALA A 294 30.47 -4.82 17.46
C ALA A 294 29.34 -4.33 16.53
N ARG A 295 28.74 -3.21 16.93
CA ARG A 295 27.67 -2.54 16.20
C ARG A 295 28.20 -1.82 14.96
#